data_AF-A0A847PEQ1-F1
#
_entry.id   AF-A0A847PEQ1-F1
#
_cell.length_a   1.000
_cell.length_b   1.000
_cell.length_c   1.000
_cell.angle_alpha   90.00
_cell.angle_beta   90.00
_cell.angle_gamma   90.00
#
_symmetry.space_group_name_H-M   'P 1'
#
loop_
_entity.id
_entity.type
_entity.pdbx_description
1 polymer ?
#
loop_
_entity_poly.entity_id
_entity_poly.type
_entity_poly.pdbx_seq_one_letter_code
_entity_poly.pdbx_strand_id
1 'polypeptide(L)'
;MAHASVEVRDTLSGKIWVVYKGRRIEMKEVEKPKRATPSKVLADKKDKPVKTHKPASDHTWRRGFKEHPYVAKEYQDPGVALSTYT
;
A
#
# COMPACT_ATOMS: atom_id res chain seq x y z
N MET A 1 -1.62 -1.16 -6.38
CA MET A 1 -1.13 -0.13 -5.43
C MET A 1 -0.32 0.89 -6.23
N ALA A 2 -0.54 2.19 -6.02
CA ALA A 2 0.24 3.22 -6.72
C ALA A 2 1.57 3.44 -5.98
N HIS A 3 2.69 3.26 -6.67
CA HIS A 3 4.02 3.52 -6.12
C HIS A 3 4.40 4.97 -6.42
N ALA A 4 4.82 5.72 -5.40
CA ALA A 4 5.35 7.06 -5.56
C ALA A 4 6.88 6.98 -5.73
N SER A 5 7.39 7.43 -6.88
CA SER A 5 8.82 7.62 -7.11
C SER A 5 9.22 9.06 -6.79
N VAL A 6 10.42 9.22 -6.23
CA VAL A 6 11.00 10.52 -5.85
C VAL A 6 12.43 10.56 -6.36
N GLU A 7 12.81 11.64 -7.05
CA GLU A 7 14.20 11.87 -7.45
C GLU A 7 14.86 12.84 -6.48
N VAL A 8 16.11 12.56 -6.11
CA VAL A 8 16.95 13.42 -5.26
C VAL A 8 18.16 13.86 -6.08
N ARG A 9 18.47 15.16 -6.03
CA ARG A 9 19.59 15.76 -6.77
C ARG A 9 20.43 16.64 -5.85
N ASP A 10 21.74 16.47 -5.94
CA ASP A 10 22.70 17.31 -5.26
C ASP A 10 23.25 18.38 -6.20
N THR A 11 23.51 19.57 -5.66
CA THR A 11 24.09 20.70 -6.40
C THR A 11 25.52 20.94 -5.97
N LEU A 12 26.32 21.59 -6.83
CA LEU A 12 27.69 21.98 -6.52
C LEU A 12 27.80 22.88 -5.28
N SER A 13 26.73 23.60 -4.93
CA SER A 13 26.62 24.41 -3.71
C SER A 13 26.29 23.60 -2.45
N GLY A 14 26.19 22.27 -2.53
CA GLY A 14 25.83 21.40 -1.41
C GLY A 14 24.34 21.43 -1.04
N LYS A 15 23.47 22.00 -1.89
CA LYS A 15 22.02 22.02 -1.68
C LYS A 15 21.40 20.76 -2.27
N ILE A 16 20.46 20.18 -1.54
CA ILE A 16 19.72 18.98 -1.94
C ILE A 16 18.34 19.38 -2.45
N TRP A 17 17.96 18.85 -3.61
CA TRP A 17 16.65 19.07 -4.23
C TRP A 17 15.89 17.77 -4.39
N VAL A 18 14.62 17.79 -4.05
CA VAL A 18 13.67 16.71 -4.33
C VAL A 18 12.79 17.10 -5.51
N VAL A 19 12.70 16.21 -6.49
CA VAL A 19 11.76 16.34 -7.61
C VAL A 19 10.63 15.33 -7.41
N TYR A 20 9.41 15.83 -7.29
CA TYR A 20 8.21 15.01 -7.18
C TYR A 20 7.10 15.62 -8.02
N LYS A 21 6.51 14.83 -8.92
CA LYS A 21 5.44 15.28 -9.84
C LYS A 21 5.77 16.60 -10.56
N GLY A 22 7.01 16.73 -11.03
CA GLY A 22 7.50 17.93 -11.75
C GLY A 22 7.76 19.16 -10.87
N ARG A 23 7.54 19.07 -9.56
CA ARG A 23 7.85 20.16 -8.61
C ARG A 23 9.23 19.94 -8.00
N ARG A 24 10.01 21.02 -7.91
CA ARG A 24 11.32 21.05 -7.25
C ARG A 24 11.13 21.60 -5.84
N ILE A 25 11.60 20.87 -4.85
CA ILE A 25 11.51 21.22 -3.42
C ILE A 25 12.94 21.23 -2.88
N GLU A 26 13.42 22.38 -2.42
CA GLU A 26 14.71 22.49 -1.74
C GLU A 26 14.59 21.79 -0.38
N MET A 27 15.45 20.81 -0.12
CA MET A 27 15.52 20.16 1.18
C MET A 27 16.36 21.01 2.12
N LYS A 28 15.79 21.31 3.29
CA LYS A 28 16.50 21.89 4.42
C LYS A 28 16.59 20.86 5.54
N GLU A 29 17.68 20.90 6.28
CA GLU A 29 17.74 20.19 7.55
C GLU A 29 16.72 20.81 8.51
N VAL A 30 15.93 19.96 9.17
CA VAL A 30 14.93 20.37 10.14
C VAL A 30 15.18 19.57 11.41
N GLU A 31 15.19 20.25 12.55
CA GLU A 31 15.25 19.59 13.85
C GLU A 31 14.05 18.66 14.00
N LYS A 32 14.32 17.37 14.19
CA LYS A 32 13.25 16.39 14.38
C LYS A 32 12.51 16.73 15.66
N PRO A 33 11.17 16.84 15.65
CA PRO A 33 10.43 17.07 16.87
C PRO A 33 10.72 15.95 17.85
N LYS A 34 11.06 16.31 19.08
CA LYS A 34 11.30 15.35 20.16
C LYS A 34 10.04 14.54 20.36
N ARG A 35 10.08 13.27 19.97
CA ARG A 35 8.96 12.34 20.18
C ARG A 35 8.70 12.29 21.68
N ALA A 36 7.47 12.62 22.09
CA ALA A 36 7.06 12.45 23.48
C ALA A 36 7.31 10.99 23.85
N THR A 37 8.10 10.76 24.90
CA THR A 37 8.23 9.43 25.47
C THR A 37 6.83 9.01 25.95
N PRO A 38 6.37 7.78 25.66
CA PRO A 38 5.17 7.29 26.30
C PRO A 38 5.39 7.40 27.80
N SER A 39 4.51 8.13 28.49
CA SER A 39 4.57 8.30 29.94
C SER A 39 4.68 6.92 30.60
N LYS A 40 5.55 6.76 31.60
CA LYS A 40 5.69 5.52 32.38
C LYS A 40 4.36 5.00 32.94
N VAL A 41 3.31 5.82 32.99
CA VAL A 41 1.93 5.45 33.34
C VAL A 41 1.35 4.31 32.49
N LEU A 42 1.85 4.10 31.26
CA LEU A 42 1.44 2.96 30.42
C LEU A 42 2.31 1.70 30.60
N ALA A 43 3.45 1.79 31.28
CA ALA A 43 4.39 0.66 31.42
C ALA A 43 3.94 -0.37 32.47
N ASP A 44 3.16 0.05 33.47
CA ASP A 44 2.72 -0.84 34.57
C ASP A 44 1.37 -1.53 34.30
N LYS A 45 0.66 -1.17 33.23
CA LYS A 45 -0.49 -1.94 32.78
C LYS A 45 0.04 -3.13 31.98
N LYS A 46 0.52 -4.16 32.69
CA LYS A 46 0.62 -5.51 32.14
C LYS A 46 -0.80 -5.97 31.79
N ASP A 47 -1.25 -5.53 30.63
CA ASP A 47 -2.54 -5.90 30.07
C ASP A 47 -2.48 -7.41 29.83
N LYS A 48 -3.24 -8.16 30.62
CA LYS A 48 -3.36 -9.60 30.39
C LYS A 48 -3.94 -9.75 28.98
N PRO A 49 -3.46 -10.68 28.15
CA PRO A 49 -4.04 -10.89 26.83
C PRO A 49 -5.54 -11.08 26.97
N VAL A 50 -6.31 -10.09 26.53
CA VAL A 50 -7.77 -10.17 26.51
C VAL A 50 -8.10 -11.32 25.56
N LYS A 51 -8.90 -12.27 26.03
CA LYS A 51 -9.32 -13.40 25.20
C LYS A 51 -9.94 -12.83 23.92
N THR A 52 -9.39 -13.22 22.77
CA THR A 52 -9.91 -12.79 21.47
C THR A 52 -11.37 -13.24 21.37
N HIS A 53 -12.28 -12.26 21.34
CA HIS A 53 -13.71 -12.54 21.19
C HIS A 53 -13.94 -13.12 19.79
N LYS A 54 -14.36 -14.38 19.71
CA LYS A 54 -14.76 -14.98 18.44
C LYS A 54 -16.16 -14.47 18.10
N PRO A 55 -16.40 -13.97 16.88
CA PRO A 55 -17.75 -13.60 16.47
C PRO A 55 -18.67 -14.83 16.50
N ALA A 56 -19.96 -14.58 16.74
CA ALA A 56 -21.01 -15.59 16.73
C ALA A 56 -21.00 -16.41 15.42
N SER A 57 -21.54 -17.63 15.47
CA SER A 57 -21.51 -18.57 14.35
C SER A 57 -22.16 -18.04 13.08
N ASP A 58 -23.18 -17.20 13.23
CA ASP A 58 -23.98 -16.59 12.17
C ASP A 58 -23.44 -15.23 11.67
N HIS A 59 -22.32 -14.76 12.23
CA HIS A 59 -21.74 -13.47 11.90
C HIS A 59 -21.25 -13.39 10.44
N THR A 60 -21.50 -12.27 9.76
CA THR A 60 -21.17 -12.07 8.33
C THR A 60 -19.69 -12.27 8.01
N TRP A 61 -18.78 -11.89 8.91
CA TRP A 61 -17.33 -12.14 8.79
C TRP A 61 -16.95 -13.63 8.80
N ARG A 62 -17.79 -14.53 9.33
CA ARG A 62 -17.58 -15.98 9.20
C ARG A 62 -18.12 -16.56 7.89
N ARG A 63 -18.91 -15.80 7.14
CA ARG A 63 -19.39 -16.27 5.83
C ARG A 63 -18.19 -16.27 4.88
N GLY A 64 -17.80 -17.47 4.43
CA GLY A 64 -16.84 -17.61 3.35
C GLY A 64 -17.34 -16.90 2.09
N PHE A 65 -16.41 -16.57 1.20
CA PHE A 65 -16.73 -16.01 -0.12
C PHE A 65 -17.67 -17.00 -0.83
N LYS A 66 -18.90 -16.56 -1.14
CA LYS A 66 -19.77 -17.34 -2.02
C LYS A 66 -19.18 -17.21 -3.41
N GLU A 67 -18.56 -18.28 -3.91
CA GLU A 67 -18.20 -18.37 -5.32
C GLU A 67 -19.50 -18.28 -6.12
N HIS A 68 -19.69 -17.14 -6.78
CA HIS A 68 -20.64 -17.06 -7.88
C HIS A 68 -20.01 -17.81 -9.05
N PRO A 69 -20.68 -18.84 -9.62
CA PRO A 69 -20.14 -19.51 -10.79
C PRO A 69 -20.03 -18.50 -11.92
N TYR A 70 -18.79 -18.18 -12.30
CA TYR A 70 -18.49 -17.36 -13.45
C TYR A 70 -18.91 -18.15 -14.69
N VAL A 71 -20.05 -17.81 -15.29
CA VAL A 71 -20.42 -18.35 -16.60
C VAL A 71 -19.46 -17.75 -17.62
N ALA A 72 -18.46 -18.51 -18.02
CA ALA A 72 -17.56 -18.14 -19.09
C ALA A 72 -18.38 -18.03 -20.38
N LYS A 73 -18.58 -16.80 -20.88
CA LYS A 73 -19.02 -16.61 -22.26
C LYS A 73 -17.81 -16.88 -23.16
N GLU A 74 -17.85 -17.98 -23.90
CA GLU A 74 -16.92 -18.27 -24.98
C GLU A 74 -16.93 -17.11 -25.98
N TYR A 75 -15.79 -16.43 -26.13
CA TYR A 75 -15.60 -15.46 -27.20
C TYR A 75 -15.16 -16.23 -28.44
N GLN A 76 -16.05 -16.35 -29.43
CA GLN A 76 -15.72 -16.86 -30.76
C GLN A 76 -14.98 -15.75 -31.52
N ASP A 77 -13.68 -15.93 -31.74
CA ASP A 77 -12.85 -14.98 -32.49
C ASP A 77 -12.96 -15.28 -34.01
N PRO A 78 -13.51 -14.39 -34.85
CA PRO A 78 -13.61 -14.63 -36.28
C PRO A 78 -12.28 -14.32 -36.97
N GLY A 79 -11.48 -15.37 -37.15
CA GLY A 79 -10.61 -15.58 -38.32
C GLY A 79 -9.59 -14.48 -38.65
N VAL A 80 -8.35 -14.69 -38.22
CA VAL A 80 -7.18 -14.10 -38.89
C VAL A 80 -6.39 -15.22 -39.56
N ALA A 81 -6.63 -15.40 -40.86
CA ALA A 81 -5.83 -16.25 -41.72
C ALA A 81 -4.45 -15.60 -41.93
N LEU A 82 -3.40 -16.21 -41.39
CA LEU A 82 -2.02 -15.84 -41.74
C LEU A 82 -1.57 -16.69 -42.92
N SER A 83 -1.64 -16.06 -44.10
CA SER A 83 -1.07 -16.52 -45.36
C SER A 83 0.46 -16.44 -45.28
N THR A 84 1.13 -17.59 -45.35
CA THR A 84 2.58 -17.67 -45.47
C THR A 84 2.97 -17.71 -46.95
N TYR A 85 3.59 -16.65 -47.46
CA TYR A 85 4.30 -16.68 -48.74
C TYR A 85 5.79 -16.86 -48.50
N THR A 86 6.30 -17.94 -49.11
CA THR A 86 7.67 -18.28 -49.58
C THR A 86 8.85 -18.06 -48.66
#